data_AF-A0A6A5GXL5-F1
#
_entry.id   AF-A0A6A5GXL5-F1
#
_cell.length_a   1.000
_cell.length_b   1.000
_cell.length_c   1.000
_cell.angle_alpha   90.00
_cell.angle_beta   90.00
_cell.angle_gamma   90.00
#
_symmetry.space_group_name_H-M   'P 1'
#
loop_
_entity.id
_entity.type
_entity.pdbx_description
1 polymer ?
#
loop_
_entity_poly.entity_id
_entity_poly.type
_entity_poly.pdbx_seq_one_letter_code
_entity_poly.pdbx_strand_id
1 'polypeptide(L)'
;MNISLQQHDVLTKFYEKNPVPDRQQRESIAESYKMSNVEVESWFSKCQVVCPEELGKEILLEIAKLEEEMASHEPFTAHKHKTLTKFYEKNPVPDRQQRESIAKSYGMSNVEVESWFSKCRVVGPEKLGQEILLEMIKLEEEMESNEGYPMFTAHKHKTLTKFYETNPTPDYDQREIIRKSVEMTNVEVDLWFFMCRKMGPDAVWQEFEKEAEIEKEKDQKEQLETMLQSKKKLEEQEENGKKENEKLNKIIAQQAEELKESKNLIAEKNAEIQNLIKNSVKDQVNGQHDQAANLTTMAIIQQSIPARLLNVEKELARVSLQQKAFGEAELKKENERLKEQKKELEAMLQSKKKLEQKLENAKKENEVLSKNNAQQAAELTESKNLIAEKNAEIQNLIKNSAKYDQAEEKIASQAAEIQQLKSWITNLTTMSHVQSDPVRLLNMENEMARVSLQLNAFEEAELKKEIQRLKEQKEQLEMMLQSKKKLEEQVKEAYKMIAELGLYLKEVNDKVETMTKRNQEQSVELEEQVKNGKKEKKLSKIIAQQAAGLKNSVKDTVNALQEQLAKLVNEITL
;
A
#
# COMPACT_ATOMS: atom_id res chain seq x y z
N MET A 1 -2.63 -22.26 28.93
CA MET A 1 -3.41 -22.48 27.69
C MET A 1 -2.78 -21.54 26.67
N ASN A 2 -2.19 -22.04 25.59
CA ASN A 2 -1.33 -21.22 24.72
C ASN A 2 -2.15 -20.64 23.56
N ILE A 3 -2.85 -19.53 23.81
CA ILE A 3 -3.74 -18.89 22.83
C ILE A 3 -3.51 -17.40 22.90
N SER A 4 -3.32 -16.74 21.76
CA SER A 4 -3.13 -15.29 21.69
C SER A 4 -4.43 -14.53 21.96
N LEU A 5 -4.33 -13.24 22.28
CA LEU A 5 -5.51 -12.36 22.44
C LEU A 5 -6.36 -12.30 21.17
N GLN A 6 -5.72 -12.22 20.00
CA GLN A 6 -6.43 -12.22 18.72
C GLN A 6 -7.19 -13.52 18.48
N GLN A 7 -6.59 -14.67 18.82
CA GLN A 7 -7.24 -15.97 18.76
C GLN A 7 -8.40 -16.06 19.75
N HIS A 8 -8.25 -15.51 20.97
CA HIS A 8 -9.32 -15.42 21.97
C HIS A 8 -10.52 -14.58 21.47
N ASP A 9 -10.28 -13.41 20.87
CA ASP A 9 -11.34 -12.54 20.34
C ASP A 9 -12.14 -13.23 19.22
N VAL A 10 -11.43 -13.96 18.36
CA VAL A 10 -12.04 -14.75 17.30
C VAL A 10 -12.89 -15.86 17.87
N LEU A 11 -12.36 -16.64 18.81
CA LEU A 11 -13.08 -17.74 19.44
C LEU A 11 -14.32 -17.23 20.20
N THR A 12 -14.24 -16.05 20.82
CA THR A 12 -15.37 -15.37 21.46
C THR A 12 -16.49 -15.08 20.46
N LYS A 13 -16.18 -14.55 19.27
CA LYS A 13 -17.17 -14.31 18.20
C LYS A 13 -17.81 -15.61 17.68
N PHE A 14 -17.06 -16.71 17.66
CA PHE A 14 -17.61 -18.02 17.31
C PHE A 14 -18.49 -18.57 18.43
N TYR A 15 -18.10 -18.39 19.68
CA TYR A 15 -18.84 -18.80 20.86
C TYR A 15 -20.22 -18.12 20.97
N GLU A 16 -20.30 -16.82 20.68
CA GLU A 16 -21.56 -16.07 20.63
C GLU A 16 -22.55 -16.65 19.61
N LYS A 17 -22.04 -17.20 18.51
CA LYS A 17 -22.87 -17.78 17.44
C LYS A 17 -23.21 -19.25 17.71
N ASN A 18 -22.26 -20.02 18.23
CA ASN A 18 -22.44 -21.41 18.60
C ASN A 18 -21.51 -21.77 19.78
N PRO A 19 -22.02 -21.88 21.01
CA PRO A 19 -21.22 -22.19 22.19
C PRO A 19 -20.78 -23.66 22.27
N VAL A 20 -21.36 -24.55 21.45
CA VAL A 20 -21.02 -25.98 21.40
C VAL A 20 -20.75 -26.37 19.94
N PRO A 21 -19.63 -25.92 19.35
CA PRO A 21 -19.28 -26.25 17.98
C PRO A 21 -19.02 -27.74 17.82
N ASP A 22 -19.48 -28.32 16.73
CA ASP A 22 -19.17 -29.71 16.38
C ASP A 22 -17.69 -29.86 15.96
N ARG A 23 -17.25 -31.10 15.73
CA ARG A 23 -15.86 -31.39 15.38
C ARG A 23 -15.43 -30.71 14.08
N GLN A 24 -16.28 -30.69 13.05
CA GLN A 24 -15.95 -30.07 11.76
C GLN A 24 -15.79 -28.56 11.90
N GLN A 25 -16.66 -27.93 12.69
CA GLN A 25 -16.57 -26.50 13.01
C GLN A 25 -15.28 -26.19 13.79
N ARG A 26 -14.92 -27.02 14.78
CA ARG A 26 -13.65 -26.85 15.51
C ARG A 26 -12.42 -27.03 14.62
N GLU A 27 -12.44 -28.00 13.69
CA GLU A 27 -11.36 -28.22 12.72
C GLU A 27 -11.23 -27.04 11.74
N SER A 28 -12.35 -26.49 11.27
CA SER A 28 -12.34 -25.30 10.40
C SER A 28 -11.83 -24.04 11.11
N ILE A 29 -12.19 -23.84 12.39
CA ILE A 29 -11.66 -22.74 13.21
C ILE A 29 -10.15 -22.95 13.43
N ALA A 30 -9.74 -24.16 13.80
CA ALA A 30 -8.34 -24.51 14.01
C ALA A 30 -7.48 -24.21 12.77
N GLU A 31 -7.94 -24.61 11.59
CA GLU A 31 -7.24 -24.37 10.32
C GLU A 31 -7.20 -22.89 9.95
N SER A 32 -8.31 -22.16 10.13
CA SER A 32 -8.40 -20.73 9.77
C SER A 32 -7.50 -19.84 10.62
N TYR A 33 -7.26 -20.22 11.89
CA TYR A 33 -6.54 -19.39 12.86
C TYR A 33 -5.23 -20.01 13.35
N LYS A 34 -4.74 -21.03 12.62
CA LYS A 34 -3.48 -21.75 12.90
C LYS A 34 -3.39 -22.27 14.35
N MET A 35 -4.51 -22.76 14.87
CA MET A 35 -4.58 -23.40 16.17
C MET A 35 -4.66 -24.92 15.99
N SER A 36 -4.28 -25.67 17.01
CA SER A 36 -4.61 -27.09 17.06
C SER A 36 -6.08 -27.28 17.42
N ASN A 37 -6.69 -28.37 16.94
CA ASN A 37 -8.06 -28.72 17.32
C ASN A 37 -8.22 -28.88 18.84
N VAL A 38 -7.16 -29.35 19.51
CA VAL A 38 -7.10 -29.52 20.97
C VAL A 38 -7.16 -28.17 21.69
N GLU A 39 -6.50 -27.12 21.18
CA GLU A 39 -6.56 -25.78 21.76
C GLU A 39 -7.95 -25.16 21.62
N VAL A 40 -8.56 -25.33 20.44
CA VAL A 40 -9.95 -24.87 20.20
C VAL A 40 -10.92 -25.62 21.12
N GLU A 41 -10.85 -26.95 21.17
CA GLU A 41 -11.70 -27.75 22.05
C GLU A 41 -11.52 -27.43 23.53
N SER A 42 -10.27 -27.26 23.97
CA SER A 42 -9.94 -26.88 25.35
C SER A 42 -10.52 -25.50 25.69
N TRP A 43 -10.43 -24.53 24.78
CA TRP A 43 -10.99 -23.18 24.97
C TRP A 43 -12.51 -23.23 25.10
N PHE A 44 -13.20 -23.88 24.16
CA PHE A 44 -14.67 -24.01 24.21
C PHE A 44 -15.13 -24.77 25.45
N SER A 45 -14.39 -25.80 25.88
CA SER A 45 -14.68 -26.55 27.11
C SER A 45 -14.50 -25.70 28.37
N LYS A 46 -13.46 -24.85 28.42
CA LYS A 46 -13.30 -23.88 29.51
C LYS A 46 -14.41 -22.83 29.52
N CYS A 47 -14.84 -22.37 28.33
CA CYS A 47 -15.92 -21.39 28.21
C CYS A 47 -17.30 -21.91 28.66
N GLN A 48 -17.48 -23.23 28.77
CA GLN A 48 -18.68 -23.82 29.38
C GLN A 48 -18.73 -23.65 30.90
N VAL A 49 -17.58 -23.41 31.54
CA VAL A 49 -17.45 -23.31 33.00
C VAL A 49 -17.17 -21.86 33.44
N VAL A 50 -16.49 -21.08 32.59
CA VAL A 50 -16.06 -19.70 32.85
C VAL A 50 -16.49 -18.83 31.66
N CYS A 51 -17.05 -17.64 31.88
CA CYS A 51 -17.44 -16.83 30.72
C CYS A 51 -16.22 -16.39 29.89
N PRO A 52 -16.37 -16.18 28.56
CA PRO A 52 -15.25 -15.78 27.69
C PRO A 52 -14.50 -14.54 28.17
N GLU A 53 -15.19 -13.58 28.80
CA GLU A 53 -14.58 -12.36 29.36
C GLU A 53 -13.67 -12.65 30.57
N GLU A 54 -14.04 -13.59 31.43
CA GLU A 54 -13.21 -14.01 32.56
C GLU A 54 -12.02 -14.83 32.09
N LEU A 55 -12.22 -15.70 31.10
CA LEU A 55 -11.13 -16.45 30.49
C LEU A 55 -10.14 -15.52 29.77
N GLY A 56 -10.61 -14.42 29.17
CA GLY A 56 -9.76 -13.39 28.58
C GLY A 56 -8.86 -12.71 29.61
N LYS A 57 -9.35 -12.47 30.83
CA LYS A 57 -8.55 -11.93 31.94
C LYS A 57 -7.51 -12.93 32.44
N GLU A 58 -7.83 -14.23 32.49
CA GLU A 58 -6.88 -15.29 32.83
C GLU A 58 -5.74 -15.37 31.82
N ILE A 59 -6.07 -15.29 30.52
CA ILE A 59 -5.09 -15.29 29.42
C ILE A 59 -4.20 -14.04 29.49
N LEU A 60 -4.78 -12.86 29.73
CA LEU A 60 -4.01 -11.62 29.91
C LEU A 60 -3.03 -11.71 31.10
N LEU A 61 -3.45 -12.30 32.22
CA LEU A 61 -2.61 -12.46 33.39
C LEU A 61 -1.45 -13.45 33.12
N GLU A 62 -1.71 -14.51 32.37
CA GLU A 62 -0.70 -15.50 31.98
C GLU A 62 0.33 -14.89 31.00
N ILE A 63 -0.13 -14.12 30.02
CA ILE A 63 0.73 -13.36 29.09
C ILE A 63 1.59 -12.36 29.88
N ALA A 64 0.99 -11.57 30.78
CA ALA A 64 1.72 -10.61 31.59
C ALA A 64 2.78 -11.27 32.50
N LYS A 65 2.50 -12.46 33.04
CA LYS A 65 3.50 -13.24 33.81
C LYS A 65 4.64 -13.72 32.94
N LEU A 66 4.36 -14.21 31.73
CA LEU A 66 5.39 -14.63 30.78
C LEU A 66 6.24 -13.44 30.32
N GLU A 67 5.61 -12.29 30.07
CA GLU A 67 6.30 -11.03 29.75
C GLU A 67 7.16 -10.53 30.92
N GLU A 68 6.69 -10.65 32.16
CA GLU A 68 7.46 -10.29 33.37
C GLU A 68 8.64 -11.26 33.60
N GLU A 69 8.44 -12.56 33.39
CA GLU A 69 9.51 -13.57 33.44
C GLU A 69 10.56 -13.33 32.33
N MET A 70 10.13 -13.02 31.11
CA MET A 70 11.02 -12.65 30.00
C MET A 70 11.74 -11.32 30.24
N ALA A 71 11.06 -10.32 30.81
CA ALA A 71 11.64 -9.02 31.15
C ALA A 71 12.66 -9.10 32.31
N SER A 72 12.55 -10.11 33.17
CA SER A 72 13.52 -10.38 34.24
C SER A 72 14.79 -11.07 33.74
N HIS A 73 14.78 -11.60 32.51
CA HIS A 73 15.90 -12.33 31.93
C HIS A 73 16.75 -11.36 31.08
N GLU A 74 17.72 -10.69 31.71
CA GLU A 74 18.67 -9.84 30.98
C GLU A 74 19.44 -10.70 29.96
N PRO A 75 19.45 -10.36 28.65
CA PRO A 75 20.10 -11.18 27.64
C PRO A 75 21.59 -11.31 27.94
N PHE A 76 22.10 -12.53 27.92
CA PHE A 76 23.50 -12.81 28.18
C PHE A 76 24.35 -12.31 27.00
N THR A 77 24.90 -11.09 27.12
CA THR A 77 25.57 -10.43 25.99
C THR A 77 26.88 -11.12 25.58
N ALA A 78 27.26 -10.99 24.30
CA ALA A 78 28.57 -11.43 23.80
C ALA A 78 29.75 -10.83 24.60
N HIS A 79 29.57 -9.66 25.20
CA HIS A 79 30.55 -9.04 26.09
C HIS A 79 30.69 -9.78 27.44
N LYS A 80 29.56 -10.15 28.06
CA LYS A 80 29.53 -10.99 29.27
C LYS A 80 30.18 -12.36 29.00
N HIS A 81 29.87 -12.98 27.84
CA HIS A 81 30.51 -14.22 27.39
C HIS A 81 32.05 -14.09 27.28
N LYS A 82 32.53 -13.13 26.48
CA LYS A 82 33.97 -12.92 26.25
C LYS A 82 34.73 -12.65 27.55
N THR A 83 34.10 -11.96 28.49
CA THR A 83 34.67 -11.67 29.80
C THR A 83 34.77 -12.93 30.65
N LEU A 84 33.70 -13.71 30.74
CA LEU A 84 33.68 -14.95 31.52
C LEU A 84 34.63 -16.00 30.94
N THR A 85 34.83 -16.05 29.62
CA THR A 85 35.85 -16.89 28.97
C THR A 85 37.26 -16.57 29.47
N LYS A 86 37.61 -15.29 29.66
CA LYS A 86 38.92 -14.91 30.24
C LYS A 86 39.10 -15.38 31.68
N PHE A 87 38.03 -15.40 32.46
CA PHE A 87 38.08 -15.94 33.83
C PHE A 87 38.15 -17.47 33.82
N TYR A 88 37.45 -18.12 32.89
CA TYR A 88 37.45 -19.56 32.69
C TYR A 88 38.82 -20.10 32.30
N GLU A 89 39.52 -19.43 31.40
CA GLU A 89 40.90 -19.77 31.00
C GLU A 89 41.89 -19.75 32.19
N LYS A 90 41.63 -18.89 33.18
CA LYS A 90 42.46 -18.77 34.39
C LYS A 90 42.05 -19.75 35.48
N ASN A 91 40.76 -19.92 35.69
CA ASN A 91 40.20 -20.87 36.64
C ASN A 91 38.81 -21.36 36.17
N PRO A 92 38.69 -22.59 35.64
CA PRO A 92 37.41 -23.13 35.18
C PRO A 92 36.45 -23.54 36.31
N VAL A 93 36.93 -23.55 37.56
CA VAL A 93 36.13 -23.86 38.76
C VAL A 93 36.31 -22.75 39.80
N PRO A 94 35.77 -21.54 39.54
CA PRO A 94 35.88 -20.43 40.47
C PRO A 94 35.15 -20.75 41.77
N ASP A 95 35.77 -20.42 42.90
CA ASP A 95 35.11 -20.51 44.20
C ASP A 95 34.00 -19.46 44.35
N ARG A 96 33.23 -19.53 45.44
CA ARG A 96 32.10 -18.62 45.66
C ARG A 96 32.53 -17.14 45.69
N GLN A 97 33.65 -16.81 46.32
CA GLN A 97 34.13 -15.42 46.42
C GLN A 97 34.57 -14.89 45.06
N GLN A 98 35.21 -15.72 44.25
CA GLN A 98 35.58 -15.42 42.87
C GLN A 98 34.33 -15.19 42.01
N ARG A 99 33.31 -16.04 42.13
CA ARG A 99 32.03 -15.84 41.44
C ARG A 99 31.32 -14.56 41.86
N GLU A 100 31.24 -14.25 43.16
CA GLU A 100 30.65 -13.01 43.67
C GLU A 100 31.42 -11.77 43.20
N SER A 101 32.74 -11.84 43.13
CA SER A 101 33.56 -10.74 42.60
C SER A 101 33.32 -10.51 41.10
N ILE A 102 33.29 -11.59 40.31
CA ILE A 102 32.98 -11.52 38.86
C ILE A 102 31.57 -10.96 38.64
N ALA A 103 30.59 -11.48 39.39
CA ALA A 103 29.21 -11.02 39.36
C ALA A 103 29.10 -9.52 39.61
N LYS A 104 29.73 -9.03 40.70
CA LYS A 104 29.72 -7.61 41.06
C LYS A 104 30.44 -6.72 40.05
N SER A 105 31.58 -7.16 39.51
CA SER A 105 32.37 -6.35 38.57
C SER A 105 31.71 -6.15 37.21
N TYR A 106 30.81 -7.04 36.82
CA TYR A 106 30.20 -7.04 35.47
C TYR A 106 28.67 -6.99 35.49
N GLY A 107 28.09 -6.65 36.64
CA GLY A 107 26.64 -6.48 36.79
C GLY A 107 25.85 -7.76 36.51
N MET A 108 26.38 -8.92 36.89
CA MET A 108 25.69 -10.21 36.78
C MET A 108 25.30 -10.71 38.16
N SER A 109 24.28 -11.55 38.24
CA SER A 109 23.98 -12.31 39.46
C SER A 109 24.99 -13.44 39.65
N ASN A 110 25.20 -13.86 40.91
CA ASN A 110 26.05 -15.02 41.21
C ASN A 110 25.55 -16.29 40.51
N VAL A 111 24.22 -16.44 40.41
CA VAL A 111 23.54 -17.57 39.78
C VAL A 111 23.84 -17.63 38.29
N GLU A 112 23.84 -16.50 37.58
CA GLU A 112 24.19 -16.45 36.14
C GLU A 112 25.65 -16.83 35.91
N VAL A 113 26.56 -16.32 36.74
CA VAL A 113 27.98 -16.69 36.67
C VAL A 113 28.15 -18.19 36.92
N GLU A 114 27.52 -18.74 37.95
CA GLU A 114 27.59 -20.17 38.25
C GLU A 114 26.98 -21.05 37.16
N SER A 115 25.83 -20.64 36.61
CA SER A 115 25.16 -21.32 35.50
C SER A 115 26.03 -21.32 34.26
N TRP A 116 26.63 -20.18 33.90
CA TRP A 116 27.55 -20.08 32.76
C TRP A 116 28.77 -20.98 32.92
N PHE A 117 29.45 -20.92 34.07
CA PHE A 117 30.62 -21.78 34.33
C PHE A 117 30.25 -23.26 34.30
N SER A 118 29.07 -23.62 34.79
CA SER A 118 28.58 -25.00 34.77
C SER A 118 28.29 -25.51 33.36
N LYS A 119 27.60 -24.71 32.53
CA LYS A 119 27.40 -25.03 31.11
C LYS A 119 28.72 -25.07 30.34
N CYS A 120 29.61 -24.11 30.58
CA CYS A 120 30.90 -24.00 29.91
C CYS A 120 31.79 -25.23 30.17
N ARG A 121 31.75 -25.81 31.38
CA ARG A 121 32.45 -27.07 31.68
C ARG A 121 31.93 -28.28 30.90
N VAL A 122 30.65 -28.28 30.52
CA VAL A 122 30.03 -29.39 29.80
C VAL A 122 30.28 -29.28 28.29
N VAL A 123 30.06 -28.09 27.71
CA VAL A 123 30.08 -27.92 26.24
C VAL A 123 31.33 -27.23 25.72
N GLY A 124 32.11 -26.58 26.58
CA GLY A 124 33.27 -25.74 26.22
C GLY A 124 32.88 -24.29 25.89
N PRO A 125 33.80 -23.33 26.06
CA PRO A 125 33.52 -21.91 25.87
C PRO A 125 33.15 -21.55 24.43
N GLU A 126 33.80 -22.15 23.43
CA GLU A 126 33.51 -21.88 22.01
C GLU A 126 32.10 -22.32 21.62
N LYS A 127 31.70 -23.53 22.03
CA LYS A 127 30.37 -24.08 21.73
C LYS A 127 29.28 -23.35 22.49
N LEU A 128 29.52 -23.02 23.76
CA LEU A 128 28.60 -22.20 24.55
C LEU A 128 28.44 -20.79 23.96
N GLY A 129 29.52 -20.22 23.42
CA GLY A 129 29.50 -18.93 22.72
C GLY A 129 28.63 -18.98 21.46
N GLN A 130 28.69 -20.08 20.71
CA GLN A 130 27.82 -20.30 19.55
C GLN A 130 26.35 -20.48 19.97
N GLU A 131 26.07 -21.24 21.03
CA GLU A 131 24.71 -21.39 21.57
C GLU A 131 24.12 -20.04 22.00
N ILE A 132 24.89 -19.22 22.72
CA ILE A 132 24.48 -17.87 23.12
C ILE A 132 24.24 -16.98 21.91
N LEU A 133 25.10 -17.04 20.89
CA LEU A 133 24.94 -16.25 19.66
C LEU A 133 23.67 -16.67 18.89
N LEU A 134 23.41 -17.98 18.79
CA LEU A 134 22.19 -18.51 18.18
C LEU A 134 20.93 -18.11 18.95
N GLU A 135 21.00 -18.07 20.28
CA GLU A 135 19.89 -17.64 21.14
C GLU A 135 19.64 -16.13 21.00
N MET A 136 20.69 -15.32 20.86
CA MET A 136 20.57 -13.89 20.52
C MET A 136 19.92 -13.69 19.14
N ILE A 137 20.35 -14.43 18.12
CA ILE A 137 19.78 -14.34 16.77
C ILE A 137 18.31 -14.78 16.78
N LYS A 138 17.95 -15.84 17.52
CA LYS A 138 16.55 -16.26 17.65
C LYS A 138 15.69 -15.23 18.35
N LEU A 139 16.20 -14.58 19.39
CA LEU A 139 15.50 -13.48 20.06
C LEU A 139 15.32 -12.29 19.11
N GLU A 140 16.31 -12.00 18.27
CA GLU A 140 16.24 -10.97 17.23
C GLU A 140 15.20 -11.32 16.15
N GLU A 141 15.20 -12.56 15.63
CA GLU A 141 14.20 -13.07 14.68
C GLU A 141 12.78 -13.11 15.29
N GLU A 142 12.64 -13.48 16.57
CA GLU A 142 11.35 -13.43 17.28
C GLU A 142 10.86 -11.99 17.46
N MET A 143 11.77 -11.05 17.75
CA MET A 143 11.47 -9.61 17.80
C MET A 143 11.10 -9.05 16.42
N GLU A 144 11.75 -9.49 15.33
CA GLU A 144 11.41 -9.13 13.95
C GLU A 144 10.05 -9.71 13.52
N SER A 145 9.68 -10.89 14.01
CA SER A 145 8.42 -11.55 13.66
C SER A 145 7.19 -11.00 14.41
N ASN A 146 7.40 -10.24 15.48
CA ASN A 146 6.34 -9.59 16.23
C ASN A 146 5.99 -8.27 15.51
N GLU A 147 4.90 -8.28 14.74
CA GLU A 147 4.35 -7.11 14.03
C GLU A 147 4.16 -5.92 14.99
N GLY A 148 5.15 -5.03 15.05
CA GLY A 148 5.14 -3.91 15.97
C GLY A 148 6.53 -3.47 16.40
N TYR A 149 7.49 -3.41 15.48
CA TYR A 149 8.71 -2.67 15.79
C TYR A 149 8.31 -1.22 16.09
N PRO A 150 8.66 -0.67 17.27
CA PRO A 150 8.30 0.70 17.61
C PRO A 150 8.93 1.62 16.57
N MET A 151 8.10 2.20 15.71
CA MET A 151 8.54 3.08 14.64
C MET A 151 9.39 4.22 15.24
N PHE A 152 10.71 4.15 15.04
CA PHE A 152 11.65 5.14 15.54
C PHE A 152 11.41 6.44 14.78
N THR A 153 10.68 7.36 15.39
CA THR A 153 10.45 8.66 14.76
C THR A 153 11.75 9.47 14.76
N ALA A 154 11.90 10.37 13.78
CA ALA A 154 13.03 11.29 13.71
C ALA A 154 13.18 12.12 14.99
N HIS A 155 12.07 12.38 15.69
CA HIS A 155 12.07 13.06 16.97
C HIS A 155 12.71 12.20 18.08
N LYS A 156 12.34 10.92 18.17
CA LYS A 156 12.92 9.98 19.15
C LYS A 156 14.41 9.79 18.89
N HIS A 157 14.81 9.56 17.63
CA HIS A 157 16.21 9.44 17.24
C HIS A 157 17.02 10.69 17.60
N LYS A 158 16.55 11.88 17.21
CA LYS A 158 17.25 13.15 17.51
C LYS A 158 17.42 13.38 19.01
N THR A 159 16.43 12.99 19.82
CA THR A 159 16.50 13.13 21.28
C THR A 159 17.47 12.13 21.88
N LEU A 160 17.46 10.87 21.43
CA LEU A 160 18.42 9.86 21.85
C LEU A 160 19.85 10.20 21.46
N THR A 161 20.08 10.75 20.27
CA THR A 161 21.41 11.22 19.81
C THR A 161 21.99 12.28 20.73
N LYS A 162 21.17 13.23 21.23
CA LYS A 162 21.63 14.21 22.23
C LYS A 162 22.07 13.55 23.55
N PHE A 163 21.32 12.55 24.02
CA PHE A 163 21.70 11.80 25.22
C PHE A 163 22.98 10.99 24.98
N TYR A 164 23.11 10.38 23.79
CA TYR A 164 24.29 9.60 23.38
C TYR A 164 25.56 10.44 23.32
N GLU A 165 25.50 11.64 22.73
CA GLU A 165 26.61 12.60 22.68
C GLU A 165 27.09 13.00 24.08
N THR A 166 26.18 13.03 25.06
CA THR A 166 26.50 13.38 26.45
C THR A 166 27.02 12.18 27.24
N ASN A 167 26.38 11.02 27.10
CA ASN A 167 26.77 9.77 27.75
C ASN A 167 26.41 8.54 26.88
N PRO A 168 27.38 7.93 26.17
CA PRO A 168 27.16 6.75 25.33
C PRO A 168 26.82 5.47 26.08
N THR A 169 27.00 5.44 27.41
CA THR A 169 26.75 4.29 28.28
C THR A 169 25.93 4.73 29.50
N PRO A 170 24.65 5.05 29.31
CA PRO A 170 23.78 5.43 30.41
C PRO A 170 23.60 4.27 31.38
N ASP A 171 23.61 4.57 32.68
CA ASP A 171 23.24 3.62 33.72
C ASP A 171 21.71 3.39 33.74
N TYR A 172 21.23 2.54 34.65
CA TYR A 172 19.81 2.20 34.73
C TYR A 172 18.92 3.42 35.02
N ASP A 173 19.32 4.28 35.95
CA ASP A 173 18.53 5.46 36.34
C ASP A 173 18.47 6.47 35.20
N GLN A 174 19.59 6.65 34.49
CA GLN A 174 19.67 7.49 33.30
C GLN A 174 18.83 6.93 32.15
N ARG A 175 18.84 5.61 31.91
CA ARG A 175 17.97 4.98 30.91
C ARG A 175 16.50 5.18 31.23
N GLU A 176 16.10 5.10 32.50
CA GLU A 176 14.71 5.32 32.90
C GLU A 176 14.25 6.77 32.64
N ILE A 177 15.15 7.75 32.81
CA ILE A 177 14.89 9.16 32.45
C ILE A 177 14.78 9.32 30.93
N ILE A 178 15.74 8.75 30.19
CA ILE A 178 15.77 8.81 28.72
C ILE A 178 14.48 8.19 28.16
N ARG A 179 14.15 6.98 28.61
CA ARG A 179 12.95 6.23 28.24
C ARG A 179 11.68 7.06 28.39
N LYS A 180 11.48 7.71 29.54
CA LYS A 180 10.33 8.59 29.77
C LYS A 180 10.32 9.79 28.83
N SER A 181 11.49 10.31 28.47
CA SER A 181 11.61 11.48 27.58
C SER A 181 11.32 11.18 26.10
N VAL A 182 11.51 9.93 25.66
CA VAL A 182 11.28 9.52 24.27
C VAL A 182 10.13 8.54 24.10
N GLU A 183 9.39 8.27 25.17
CA GLU A 183 8.25 7.34 25.21
C GLU A 183 8.62 5.99 24.58
N MET A 184 9.64 5.35 25.14
CA MET A 184 10.15 4.04 24.72
C MET A 184 10.13 3.06 25.90
N THR A 185 10.56 1.83 25.67
CA THR A 185 10.88 0.87 26.73
C THR A 185 12.37 0.96 27.11
N ASN A 186 12.76 0.46 28.29
CA ASN A 186 14.17 0.48 28.69
C ASN A 186 15.01 -0.41 27.76
N VAL A 187 14.40 -1.49 27.27
CA VAL A 187 14.98 -2.42 26.29
C VAL A 187 15.26 -1.70 24.98
N GLU A 188 14.29 -0.98 24.42
CA GLU A 188 14.46 -0.22 23.18
C GLU A 188 15.54 0.86 23.27
N VAL A 189 15.59 1.58 24.39
CA VAL A 189 16.63 2.59 24.63
C VAL A 189 18.00 1.91 24.69
N ASP A 190 18.13 0.80 25.42
CA ASP A 190 19.41 0.11 25.55
C ASP A 190 19.89 -0.52 24.24
N LEU A 191 18.97 -1.08 23.45
CA LEU A 191 19.20 -1.56 22.08
C LEU A 191 19.67 -0.43 21.17
N TRP A 192 19.00 0.72 21.18
CA TRP A 192 19.40 1.85 20.36
C TRP A 192 20.81 2.35 20.73
N PHE A 193 21.10 2.49 22.03
CA PHE A 193 22.44 2.88 22.49
C PHE A 193 23.50 1.83 22.14
N PHE A 194 23.16 0.54 22.19
CA PHE A 194 24.03 -0.53 21.75
C PHE A 194 24.35 -0.45 20.25
N MET A 195 23.33 -0.24 19.41
CA MET A 195 23.47 -0.06 17.98
C MET A 195 24.34 1.17 17.66
N CYS A 196 24.09 2.29 18.31
CA CYS A 196 24.91 3.51 18.16
C CYS A 196 26.37 3.30 18.54
N ARG A 197 26.68 2.49 19.55
CA ARG A 197 28.08 2.12 19.89
C ARG A 197 28.75 1.23 18.85
N LYS A 198 27.96 0.44 18.13
CA LYS A 198 28.45 -0.51 17.11
C LYS A 198 28.73 0.16 15.77
N MET A 199 27.80 1.00 15.30
CA MET A 199 27.83 1.53 13.94
C MET A 199 27.72 3.06 13.86
N GLY A 200 27.51 3.75 14.98
CA GLY A 200 27.32 5.19 15.04
C GLY A 200 25.84 5.59 14.85
N PRO A 201 25.40 6.70 15.46
CA PRO A 201 24.00 7.12 15.43
C PRO A 201 23.47 7.38 14.02
N ASP A 202 24.27 7.97 13.13
CA ASP A 202 23.88 8.26 11.75
C ASP A 202 23.65 6.98 10.93
N ALA A 203 24.47 5.95 11.15
CA ALA A 203 24.31 4.67 10.46
C ALA A 203 23.08 3.90 10.95
N VAL A 204 22.78 3.98 12.26
CA VAL A 204 21.54 3.44 12.83
C VAL A 204 20.32 4.12 12.20
N TRP A 205 20.34 5.45 12.05
CA TRP A 205 19.25 6.18 11.42
C TRP A 205 19.03 5.78 9.95
N GLN A 206 20.11 5.61 9.19
CA GLN A 206 20.04 5.19 7.79
C GLN A 206 19.50 3.78 7.60
N GLU A 207 19.70 2.85 8.53
CA GLU A 207 19.06 1.53 8.49
C GLU A 207 17.55 1.65 8.70
N PHE A 208 17.12 2.41 9.71
CA PHE A 208 15.69 2.64 9.96
C PHE A 208 14.99 3.37 8.79
N GLU A 209 15.66 4.32 8.11
CA GLU A 209 15.10 4.98 6.93
C GLU A 209 14.89 4.00 5.76
N LYS A 210 15.86 3.09 5.52
CA LYS A 210 15.74 2.06 4.48
C LYS A 210 14.64 1.07 4.79
N GLU A 211 14.50 0.68 6.05
CA GLU A 211 13.47 -0.26 6.49
C GLU A 211 12.07 0.34 6.38
N ALA A 212 11.91 1.63 6.71
CA ALA A 212 10.67 2.37 6.49
C ALA A 212 10.31 2.55 5.00
N GLU A 213 11.32 2.65 4.11
CA GLU A 213 11.09 2.64 2.65
C GLU A 213 10.65 1.26 2.16
N ILE A 214 11.26 0.18 2.66
CA ILE A 214 10.90 -1.21 2.33
C ILE A 214 9.46 -1.51 2.78
N GLU A 215 9.07 -1.06 3.97
CA GLU A 215 7.71 -1.27 4.47
C GLU A 215 6.67 -0.48 3.66
N LYS A 216 6.96 0.77 3.28
CA LYS A 216 6.11 1.52 2.34
C LYS A 216 6.00 0.84 0.98
N GLU A 217 7.07 0.25 0.47
CA GLU A 217 7.07 -0.47 -0.80
C GLU A 217 6.26 -1.79 -0.69
N LYS A 218 6.33 -2.46 0.46
CA LYS A 218 5.53 -3.66 0.79
C LYS A 218 4.04 -3.33 0.86
N ASP A 219 3.66 -2.26 1.56
CA ASP A 219 2.27 -1.78 1.65
C ASP A 219 1.73 -1.37 0.28
N GLN A 220 2.53 -0.67 -0.52
CA GLN A 220 2.16 -0.31 -1.89
C GLN A 220 1.96 -1.55 -2.76
N LYS A 221 2.82 -2.57 -2.62
CA LYS A 221 2.71 -3.83 -3.36
C LYS A 221 1.47 -4.62 -2.95
N GLU A 222 1.15 -4.68 -1.66
CA GLU A 222 -0.06 -5.34 -1.17
C GLU A 222 -1.34 -4.62 -1.61
N GLN A 223 -1.34 -3.28 -1.62
CA GLN A 223 -2.41 -2.48 -2.21
C GLN A 223 -2.55 -2.74 -3.72
N LEU A 224 -1.44 -2.88 -4.45
CA LEU A 224 -1.47 -3.18 -5.87
C LEU A 224 -2.04 -4.57 -6.14
N GLU A 225 -1.68 -5.55 -5.32
CA GLU A 225 -2.12 -6.95 -5.45
C GLU A 225 -3.61 -7.10 -5.13
N THR A 226 -4.09 -6.44 -4.07
CA THR A 226 -5.53 -6.38 -3.75
C THR A 226 -6.34 -5.67 -4.84
N MET A 227 -5.79 -4.62 -5.45
CA MET A 227 -6.40 -3.94 -6.60
C MET A 227 -6.44 -4.85 -7.83
N LEU A 228 -5.38 -5.61 -8.09
CA LEU A 228 -5.30 -6.57 -9.20
C LEU A 228 -6.32 -7.72 -9.04
N GLN A 229 -6.47 -8.25 -7.82
CA GLN A 229 -7.47 -9.27 -7.52
C GLN A 229 -8.89 -8.74 -7.67
N SER A 230 -9.16 -7.50 -7.23
CA SER A 230 -10.45 -6.84 -7.39
C SER A 230 -10.79 -6.61 -8.87
N LYS A 231 -9.79 -6.24 -9.68
CA LYS A 231 -9.94 -6.10 -11.14
C LYS A 231 -10.29 -7.43 -11.82
N LYS A 232 -9.62 -8.53 -11.45
CA LYS A 232 -9.96 -9.87 -11.97
C LYS A 232 -11.40 -10.28 -11.65
N LYS A 233 -11.87 -10.01 -10.44
CA LYS A 233 -13.27 -10.27 -10.06
C LYS A 233 -14.26 -9.43 -10.88
N LEU A 234 -13.93 -8.17 -11.18
CA LEU A 234 -14.76 -7.32 -12.03
C LEU A 234 -14.80 -7.80 -13.49
N GLU A 235 -13.66 -8.24 -14.05
CA GLU A 235 -13.61 -8.82 -15.40
C GLU A 235 -14.44 -10.11 -15.50
N GLU A 236 -14.38 -10.98 -14.49
CA GLU A 236 -15.18 -12.21 -14.42
C GLU A 236 -16.69 -11.90 -14.30
N GLN A 237 -17.06 -10.87 -13.53
CA GLN A 237 -18.45 -10.39 -13.47
C GLN A 237 -18.92 -9.81 -14.81
N GLU A 238 -18.07 -9.10 -15.53
CA GLU A 238 -18.41 -8.56 -16.86
C GLU A 238 -18.61 -9.69 -17.88
N GLU A 239 -17.78 -10.74 -17.84
CA GLU A 239 -17.93 -11.90 -18.72
C GLU A 239 -19.21 -12.70 -18.42
N ASN A 240 -19.53 -12.90 -17.13
CA ASN A 240 -20.77 -13.54 -16.72
C ASN A 240 -21.99 -12.70 -17.14
N GLY A 241 -21.94 -11.38 -16.98
CA GLY A 241 -22.98 -10.47 -17.45
C GLY A 241 -23.17 -10.52 -18.97
N LYS A 242 -22.09 -10.67 -19.76
CA LYS A 242 -22.18 -10.88 -21.22
C LYS A 242 -22.89 -12.19 -21.57
N LYS A 243 -22.56 -13.29 -20.87
CA LYS A 243 -23.20 -14.61 -21.06
C LYS A 243 -24.68 -14.59 -20.70
N GLU A 244 -25.07 -13.93 -19.61
CA GLU A 244 -26.47 -13.76 -19.23
C GLU A 244 -27.25 -12.92 -20.24
N ASN A 245 -26.66 -11.82 -20.72
CA ASN A 245 -27.28 -10.97 -21.72
C ASN A 245 -27.46 -11.70 -23.06
N GLU A 246 -26.51 -12.55 -23.45
CA GLU A 246 -26.65 -13.40 -24.64
C GLU A 246 -27.80 -14.42 -24.48
N LYS A 247 -27.97 -15.01 -23.29
CA LYS A 247 -29.11 -15.90 -22.99
C LYS A 247 -30.44 -15.15 -23.04
N LEU A 248 -30.52 -13.95 -22.46
CA LEU A 248 -31.71 -13.11 -22.51
C LEU A 248 -32.09 -12.74 -23.96
N ASN A 249 -31.11 -12.39 -24.79
CA ASN A 249 -31.35 -12.09 -26.20
C ASN A 249 -31.90 -13.33 -26.97
N LYS A 250 -31.42 -14.54 -26.66
CA LYS A 250 -31.97 -15.77 -27.24
C LYS A 250 -33.42 -16.01 -26.82
N ILE A 251 -33.76 -15.77 -25.55
CA ILE A 251 -35.15 -15.89 -25.05
C ILE A 251 -36.07 -14.87 -25.73
N ILE A 252 -35.63 -13.61 -25.84
CA ILE A 252 -36.41 -12.55 -26.51
C ILE A 252 -36.64 -12.90 -27.97
N ALA A 253 -35.63 -13.41 -28.67
CA ALA A 253 -35.76 -13.84 -30.07
C ALA A 253 -36.75 -15.01 -30.21
N GLN A 254 -36.71 -15.99 -29.31
CA GLN A 254 -37.65 -17.10 -29.29
C GLN A 254 -39.09 -16.64 -29.04
N GLN A 255 -39.30 -15.78 -28.03
CA GLN A 255 -40.62 -15.22 -27.72
C GLN A 255 -41.17 -14.40 -28.89
N ALA A 256 -40.32 -13.68 -29.62
CA ALA A 256 -40.74 -12.93 -30.80
C ALA A 256 -41.25 -13.84 -31.94
N GLU A 257 -40.63 -15.01 -32.13
CA GLU A 257 -41.05 -15.98 -33.15
C GLU A 257 -42.35 -16.70 -32.73
N GLU A 258 -42.48 -17.11 -31.46
CA GLU A 258 -43.71 -17.68 -30.90
C GLU A 258 -44.90 -16.71 -31.04
N LEU A 259 -44.66 -15.42 -30.80
CA LEU A 259 -45.69 -14.38 -30.92
C LEU A 259 -46.09 -14.13 -32.38
N LYS A 260 -45.17 -14.32 -33.33
CA LYS A 260 -45.43 -14.27 -34.77
C LYS A 260 -46.23 -15.47 -35.24
N GLU A 261 -45.91 -16.67 -34.76
CA GLU A 261 -46.66 -17.89 -35.06
C GLU A 261 -48.10 -17.83 -34.49
N SER A 262 -48.26 -17.38 -33.25
CA SER A 262 -49.57 -17.16 -32.63
C SER A 262 -50.43 -16.16 -33.43
N LYS A 263 -49.84 -15.06 -33.91
CA LYS A 263 -50.54 -14.10 -34.80
C LYS A 263 -51.02 -14.75 -36.10
N ASN A 264 -50.20 -15.60 -36.71
CA ASN A 264 -50.58 -16.30 -37.94
C ASN A 264 -51.72 -17.28 -37.69
N LEU A 265 -51.68 -18.03 -36.58
CA LEU A 265 -52.76 -18.95 -36.20
C LEU A 265 -54.08 -18.21 -35.94
N ILE A 266 -54.04 -17.06 -35.27
CA ILE A 266 -55.21 -16.20 -35.06
C ILE A 266 -55.77 -15.71 -36.40
N ALA A 267 -54.91 -15.30 -37.34
CA ALA A 267 -55.34 -14.87 -38.66
C ALA A 267 -56.01 -16.01 -39.45
N GLU A 268 -55.45 -17.23 -39.39
CA GLU A 268 -56.01 -18.43 -40.01
C GLU A 268 -57.38 -18.79 -39.40
N LYS A 269 -57.48 -18.81 -38.08
CA LYS A 269 -58.75 -19.09 -37.38
C LYS A 269 -59.81 -18.03 -37.65
N ASN A 270 -59.42 -16.76 -37.75
CA ASN A 270 -60.33 -15.70 -38.16
C ASN A 270 -60.83 -15.90 -39.60
N ALA A 271 -59.98 -16.33 -40.53
CA ALA A 271 -60.40 -16.66 -41.89
C ALA A 271 -61.35 -17.87 -41.93
N GLU A 272 -61.09 -18.90 -41.14
CA GLU A 272 -61.97 -20.08 -40.97
C GLU A 272 -63.35 -19.66 -40.44
N ILE A 273 -63.40 -18.85 -39.38
CA ILE A 273 -64.65 -18.31 -38.82
C ILE A 273 -65.42 -17.50 -39.87
N GLN A 274 -64.74 -16.63 -40.63
CA GLN A 274 -65.39 -15.84 -41.69
C GLN A 274 -65.98 -16.74 -42.79
N ASN A 275 -65.29 -17.82 -43.16
CA ASN A 275 -65.81 -18.81 -44.11
C ASN A 275 -67.03 -19.56 -43.56
N LEU A 276 -67.00 -19.97 -42.28
CA LEU A 276 -68.14 -20.61 -41.62
C LEU A 276 -69.35 -19.68 -41.54
N ILE A 277 -69.15 -18.40 -41.19
CA ILE A 277 -70.22 -17.39 -41.19
C ILE A 277 -70.79 -17.24 -42.61
N LYS A 278 -69.94 -17.14 -43.63
CA LYS A 278 -70.37 -16.99 -45.02
C LYS A 278 -71.18 -18.20 -45.50
N ASN A 279 -70.76 -19.41 -45.16
CA ASN A 279 -71.48 -20.64 -45.51
C ASN A 279 -72.79 -20.77 -44.73
N SER A 280 -72.79 -20.48 -43.43
CA SER A 280 -74.00 -20.49 -42.60
C SER A 280 -75.03 -19.47 -43.10
N VAL A 281 -74.62 -18.25 -43.48
CA VAL A 281 -75.50 -17.24 -44.06
C VAL A 281 -76.05 -17.72 -45.41
N LYS A 282 -75.23 -18.37 -46.23
CA LYS A 282 -75.66 -18.95 -47.51
C LYS A 282 -76.69 -20.06 -47.32
N ASP A 283 -76.48 -20.95 -46.35
CA ASP A 283 -77.40 -22.03 -46.01
C ASP A 283 -78.70 -21.50 -45.39
N GLN A 284 -78.63 -20.41 -44.61
CA GLN A 284 -79.81 -19.72 -44.09
C GLN A 284 -80.62 -19.03 -45.20
N VAL A 285 -79.95 -18.40 -46.18
CA VAL A 285 -80.60 -17.79 -47.35
C VAL A 285 -81.23 -18.84 -48.26
N ASN A 286 -80.59 -19.99 -48.45
CA ASN A 286 -81.15 -21.12 -49.20
C ASN A 286 -82.34 -21.77 -48.45
N GLY A 287 -82.23 -21.94 -47.12
CA GLY A 287 -83.34 -22.43 -46.29
C GLY A 287 -84.53 -21.47 -46.21
N GLN A 288 -84.28 -20.15 -46.29
CA GLN A 288 -85.34 -19.14 -46.43
C GLN A 288 -85.95 -19.11 -47.84
N HIS A 289 -85.20 -19.51 -48.87
CA HIS A 289 -85.74 -19.68 -50.22
C HIS A 289 -86.69 -20.90 -50.32
N ASP A 290 -86.39 -21.98 -49.59
CA ASP A 290 -87.26 -23.16 -49.48
C ASP A 290 -88.44 -22.96 -48.51
N GLN A 291 -88.29 -22.12 -47.46
CA GLN A 291 -89.41 -21.70 -46.62
C GLN A 291 -90.34 -20.69 -47.31
N ALA A 292 -89.84 -19.86 -48.24
CA ALA A 292 -90.68 -18.98 -49.05
C ALA A 292 -91.60 -19.76 -50.02
N ALA A 293 -91.26 -21.01 -50.37
CA ALA A 293 -92.12 -21.89 -51.16
C ALA A 293 -93.18 -22.64 -50.32
N ASN A 294 -92.97 -22.80 -49.01
CA ASN A 294 -93.90 -23.50 -48.10
C ASN A 294 -94.74 -22.57 -47.21
N LEU A 295 -94.49 -21.26 -47.20
CA LEU A 295 -95.23 -20.25 -46.41
C LEU A 295 -96.46 -19.65 -47.12
N THR A 296 -97.04 -20.34 -48.11
CA THR A 296 -98.40 -20.06 -48.60
C THR A 296 -99.48 -20.86 -47.85
N THR A 297 -99.12 -21.82 -46.99
CA THR A 297 -100.11 -22.74 -46.37
C THR A 297 -100.00 -22.90 -44.87
N MET A 298 -99.71 -21.85 -44.09
CA MET A 298 -99.97 -21.88 -42.64
C MET A 298 -99.99 -20.48 -42.02
N ALA A 299 -100.94 -19.67 -42.48
CA ALA A 299 -101.49 -18.60 -41.66
C ALA A 299 -102.38 -19.24 -40.58
N ILE A 300 -102.29 -18.71 -39.36
CA ILE A 300 -103.05 -19.04 -38.14
C ILE A 300 -102.36 -20.09 -37.23
N ILE A 301 -101.45 -19.61 -36.38
CA ILE A 301 -101.59 -19.65 -34.92
C ILE A 301 -100.83 -18.45 -34.34
N GLN A 302 -101.59 -17.65 -33.60
CA GLN A 302 -101.20 -16.39 -33.01
C GLN A 302 -100.60 -16.57 -31.61
N GLN A 303 -99.71 -15.64 -31.27
CA GLN A 303 -99.59 -15.00 -29.94
C GLN A 303 -98.95 -15.80 -28.79
N SER A 304 -97.61 -15.96 -28.83
CA SER A 304 -96.76 -15.75 -27.63
C SER A 304 -95.25 -15.59 -27.93
N ILE A 305 -94.83 -15.72 -29.19
CA ILE A 305 -93.42 -15.85 -29.57
C ILE A 305 -92.67 -14.50 -29.76
N PRO A 306 -93.29 -13.39 -30.24
CA PRO A 306 -92.55 -12.15 -30.51
C PRO A 306 -91.92 -11.50 -29.27
N ALA A 307 -92.57 -11.59 -28.11
CA ALA A 307 -92.07 -10.95 -26.88
C ALA A 307 -90.82 -11.64 -26.29
N ARG A 308 -90.72 -12.97 -26.44
CA ARG A 308 -89.55 -13.73 -25.94
C ARG A 308 -88.35 -13.61 -26.87
N LEU A 309 -88.56 -13.61 -28.19
CA LEU A 309 -87.49 -13.37 -29.17
C LEU A 309 -86.94 -11.94 -29.05
N LEU A 310 -87.81 -10.94 -28.91
CA LEU A 310 -87.37 -9.55 -28.71
C LEU A 310 -86.54 -9.37 -27.41
N ASN A 311 -86.84 -10.15 -26.36
CA ASN A 311 -86.07 -10.12 -25.11
C ASN A 311 -84.70 -10.80 -25.25
N VAL A 312 -84.64 -11.93 -25.98
CA VAL A 312 -83.38 -12.62 -26.27
C VAL A 312 -82.48 -11.77 -27.17
N GLU A 313 -83.03 -11.10 -28.19
CA GLU A 313 -82.24 -10.20 -29.04
C GLU A 313 -81.69 -9.00 -28.26
N LYS A 314 -82.47 -8.42 -27.35
CA LYS A 314 -82.00 -7.34 -26.46
C LYS A 314 -80.90 -7.80 -25.51
N GLU A 315 -81.03 -8.99 -24.91
CA GLU A 315 -79.98 -9.53 -24.05
C GLU A 315 -78.73 -9.93 -24.84
N LEU A 316 -78.87 -10.49 -26.05
CA LEU A 316 -77.74 -10.82 -26.92
C LEU A 316 -76.98 -9.56 -27.35
N ALA A 317 -77.71 -8.49 -27.71
CA ALA A 317 -77.11 -7.19 -28.02
C ALA A 317 -76.41 -6.57 -26.80
N ARG A 318 -76.97 -6.75 -25.60
CA ARG A 318 -76.38 -6.29 -24.34
C ARG A 318 -75.10 -7.04 -24.00
N VAL A 319 -75.09 -8.37 -24.12
CA VAL A 319 -73.89 -9.21 -23.91
C VAL A 319 -72.82 -8.91 -24.94
N SER A 320 -73.19 -8.70 -26.21
CA SER A 320 -72.25 -8.30 -27.28
C SER A 320 -71.61 -6.94 -27.00
N LEU A 321 -72.41 -5.95 -26.57
CA LEU A 321 -71.90 -4.64 -26.12
C LEU A 321 -70.98 -4.76 -24.89
N GLN A 322 -71.32 -5.61 -23.93
CA GLN A 322 -70.49 -5.84 -22.73
C GLN A 322 -69.16 -6.52 -23.08
N GLN A 323 -69.16 -7.53 -23.95
CA GLN A 323 -67.93 -8.16 -24.43
C GLN A 323 -67.04 -7.18 -25.19
N LYS A 324 -67.63 -6.34 -26.05
CA LYS A 324 -66.90 -5.30 -26.77
C LYS A 324 -66.28 -4.27 -25.82
N ALA A 325 -67.05 -3.79 -24.85
CA ALA A 325 -66.57 -2.84 -23.84
C ALA A 325 -65.47 -3.44 -22.96
N PHE A 326 -65.56 -4.73 -22.62
CA PHE A 326 -64.54 -5.44 -21.85
C PHE A 326 -63.23 -5.58 -22.65
N GLY A 327 -63.31 -6.01 -23.92
CA GLY A 327 -62.14 -6.12 -24.80
C GLY A 327 -61.46 -4.78 -25.07
N GLU A 328 -62.23 -3.71 -25.26
CA GLU A 328 -61.69 -2.34 -25.41
C GLU A 328 -61.00 -1.86 -24.12
N ALA A 329 -61.54 -2.19 -22.95
CA ALA A 329 -60.93 -1.84 -21.66
C ALA A 329 -59.63 -2.61 -21.40
N GLU A 330 -59.56 -3.90 -21.74
CA GLU A 330 -58.32 -4.69 -21.65
C GLU A 330 -57.26 -4.17 -22.63
N LEU A 331 -57.61 -3.91 -23.89
CA LEU A 331 -56.69 -3.31 -24.86
C LEU A 331 -56.15 -1.95 -24.41
N LYS A 332 -56.98 -1.14 -23.76
CA LYS A 332 -56.55 0.14 -23.20
C LYS A 332 -55.56 -0.04 -22.05
N LYS A 333 -55.78 -1.02 -21.17
CA LYS A 333 -54.84 -1.34 -20.08
C LYS A 333 -53.52 -1.89 -20.61
N GLU A 334 -53.56 -2.78 -21.61
CA GLU A 334 -52.38 -3.34 -22.27
C GLU A 334 -51.55 -2.23 -22.94
N ASN A 335 -52.20 -1.28 -23.64
CA ASN A 335 -51.52 -0.15 -24.27
C ASN A 335 -50.85 0.79 -23.26
N GLU A 336 -51.48 1.08 -22.11
CA GLU A 336 -50.83 1.87 -21.05
C GLU A 336 -49.66 1.11 -20.44
N ARG A 337 -49.76 -0.22 -20.25
CA ARG A 337 -48.64 -1.05 -19.78
C ARG A 337 -47.45 -1.01 -20.75
N LEU A 338 -47.71 -1.18 -22.05
CA LEU A 338 -46.69 -1.10 -23.10
C LEU A 338 -46.04 0.28 -23.18
N LYS A 339 -46.80 1.35 -22.93
CA LYS A 339 -46.29 2.72 -22.90
C LYS A 339 -45.33 2.95 -21.73
N GLU A 340 -45.63 2.42 -20.54
CA GLU A 340 -44.72 2.51 -19.39
C GLU A 340 -43.47 1.64 -19.60
N GLN A 341 -43.61 0.42 -20.11
CA GLN A 341 -42.46 -0.44 -20.45
C GLN A 341 -41.54 0.22 -21.49
N LYS A 342 -42.09 0.89 -22.50
CA LYS A 342 -41.30 1.64 -23.49
C LYS A 342 -40.51 2.78 -22.83
N LYS A 343 -41.13 3.48 -21.88
CA LYS A 343 -40.50 4.59 -21.14
C LYS A 343 -39.38 4.09 -20.22
N GLU A 344 -39.57 2.96 -19.54
CA GLU A 344 -38.51 2.29 -18.76
C GLU A 344 -37.34 1.86 -19.64
N LEU A 345 -37.62 1.26 -20.79
CA LEU A 345 -36.58 0.81 -21.73
C LEU A 345 -35.78 2.00 -22.29
N GLU A 346 -36.44 3.12 -22.58
CA GLU A 346 -35.78 4.35 -23.02
C GLU A 346 -34.89 4.97 -21.92
N ALA A 347 -35.34 4.94 -20.67
CA ALA A 347 -34.54 5.36 -19.51
C ALA A 347 -33.31 4.46 -19.31
N MET A 348 -33.48 3.14 -19.44
CA MET A 348 -32.40 2.16 -19.35
C MET A 348 -31.36 2.38 -20.46
N LEU A 349 -31.81 2.66 -21.69
CA LEU A 349 -30.94 2.93 -22.83
C LEU A 349 -30.15 4.23 -22.67
N GLN A 350 -30.75 5.27 -22.09
CA GLN A 350 -30.03 6.49 -21.72
C GLN A 350 -29.00 6.26 -20.60
N SER A 351 -29.33 5.44 -19.60
CA SER A 351 -28.39 5.05 -18.54
C SER A 351 -27.19 4.29 -19.10
N LYS A 352 -27.43 3.33 -19.99
CA LYS A 352 -26.39 2.57 -20.69
C LYS A 352 -25.43 3.49 -21.46
N LYS A 353 -25.95 4.45 -22.23
CA LYS A 353 -25.13 5.43 -22.96
C LYS A 353 -24.22 6.26 -22.02
N LYS A 354 -24.73 6.65 -20.84
CA LYS A 354 -23.93 7.36 -19.84
C LYS A 354 -22.82 6.48 -19.25
N LEU A 355 -23.09 5.20 -19.03
CA LEU A 355 -22.08 4.24 -18.56
C LEU A 355 -21.00 3.98 -19.61
N GLU A 356 -21.38 3.80 -20.87
CA GLU A 356 -20.43 3.65 -21.99
C GLU A 356 -19.52 4.87 -22.12
N GLN A 357 -20.07 6.08 -21.98
CA GLN A 357 -19.27 7.31 -22.01
C GLN A 357 -18.29 7.41 -20.83
N LYS A 358 -18.71 7.00 -19.63
CA LYS A 358 -17.81 6.94 -18.46
C LYS A 358 -16.69 5.92 -18.66
N LEU A 359 -17.01 4.75 -19.22
CA LEU A 359 -16.04 3.70 -19.52
C LEU A 359 -14.99 4.19 -20.54
N GLU A 360 -15.43 4.89 -21.58
CA GLU A 360 -14.54 5.46 -22.60
C GLU A 360 -13.59 6.51 -22.01
N ASN A 361 -14.09 7.38 -21.11
CA ASN A 361 -13.26 8.35 -20.42
C ASN A 361 -12.24 7.66 -19.50
N ALA A 362 -12.66 6.65 -18.73
CA ALA A 362 -11.77 5.88 -17.87
C ALA A 362 -10.67 5.14 -18.67
N LYS A 363 -10.99 4.63 -19.87
CA LYS A 363 -9.98 4.05 -20.77
C LYS A 363 -8.92 5.06 -21.19
N LYS A 364 -9.33 6.28 -21.55
CA LYS A 364 -8.41 7.35 -21.94
C LYS A 364 -7.52 7.80 -20.77
N GLU A 365 -8.09 7.94 -19.57
CA GLU A 365 -7.32 8.24 -18.36
C GLU A 365 -6.29 7.15 -18.06
N ASN A 366 -6.68 5.87 -18.19
CA ASN A 366 -5.79 4.75 -17.96
C ASN A 366 -4.67 4.67 -19.03
N GLU A 367 -4.96 5.04 -20.28
CA GLU A 367 -3.94 5.13 -21.34
C GLU A 367 -2.91 6.23 -21.03
N VAL A 368 -3.35 7.38 -20.52
CA VAL A 368 -2.45 8.47 -20.09
C VAL A 368 -1.59 8.03 -18.90
N LEU A 369 -2.20 7.41 -17.88
CA LEU A 369 -1.45 6.87 -16.73
C LEU A 369 -0.41 5.83 -17.16
N SER A 370 -0.77 4.95 -18.09
CA SER A 370 0.16 3.95 -18.63
C SER A 370 1.35 4.59 -19.36
N LYS A 371 1.14 5.70 -20.09
CA LYS A 371 2.23 6.44 -20.76
C LYS A 371 3.15 7.12 -19.74
N ASN A 372 2.58 7.74 -18.72
CA ASN A 372 3.35 8.39 -17.65
C ASN A 372 4.21 7.38 -16.87
N ASN A 373 3.65 6.22 -16.53
CA ASN A 373 4.40 5.16 -15.84
C ASN A 373 5.55 4.62 -16.70
N ALA A 374 5.34 4.47 -18.02
CA ALA A 374 6.40 4.06 -18.94
C ALA A 374 7.52 5.11 -19.03
N GLN A 375 7.16 6.39 -19.04
CA GLN A 375 8.14 7.49 -19.04
C GLN A 375 8.95 7.51 -17.73
N GLN A 376 8.30 7.43 -16.57
CA GLN A 376 8.98 7.37 -15.27
C GLN A 376 9.93 6.18 -15.16
N ALA A 377 9.54 5.01 -15.68
CA ALA A 377 10.41 3.84 -15.71
C ALA A 377 11.66 4.06 -16.59
N ALA A 378 11.53 4.78 -17.70
CA ALA A 378 12.66 5.15 -18.55
C ALA A 378 13.61 6.14 -17.85
N GLU A 379 13.06 7.19 -17.23
CA GLU A 379 13.84 8.19 -16.45
C GLU A 379 14.57 7.55 -15.27
N LEU A 380 13.92 6.62 -14.56
CA LEU A 380 14.54 5.87 -13.47
C LEU A 380 15.71 5.00 -13.97
N THR A 381 15.56 4.40 -15.15
CA THR A 381 16.62 3.59 -15.77
C THR A 381 17.81 4.45 -16.18
N GLU A 382 17.56 5.64 -16.75
CA GLU A 382 18.61 6.60 -17.09
C GLU A 382 19.35 7.09 -15.84
N SER A 383 18.63 7.43 -14.77
CA SER A 383 19.21 7.84 -13.49
C SER A 383 20.09 6.74 -12.86
N LYS A 384 19.63 5.47 -12.89
CA LYS A 384 20.43 4.32 -12.44
C LYS A 384 21.72 4.16 -13.23
N ASN A 385 21.68 4.35 -14.55
CA ASN A 385 22.86 4.28 -15.40
C ASN A 385 23.85 5.41 -15.08
N LEU A 386 23.35 6.63 -14.85
CA LEU A 386 24.18 7.78 -14.46
C LEU A 386 24.86 7.57 -13.10
N ILE A 387 24.13 7.01 -12.12
CA ILE A 387 24.70 6.66 -10.81
C ILE A 387 25.78 5.59 -10.96
N ALA A 388 25.56 4.57 -11.79
CA ALA A 388 26.56 3.54 -12.04
C ALA A 388 27.82 4.11 -12.70
N GLU A 389 27.67 5.01 -13.68
CA GLU A 389 28.80 5.71 -14.32
C GLU A 389 29.58 6.56 -13.31
N LYS A 390 28.89 7.33 -12.46
CA LYS A 390 29.53 8.15 -11.43
C LYS A 390 30.22 7.31 -10.35
N ASN A 391 29.65 6.18 -9.97
CA ASN A 391 30.30 5.26 -9.05
C ASN A 391 31.55 4.63 -9.67
N ALA A 392 31.54 4.30 -10.96
CA ALA A 392 32.74 3.83 -11.66
C ALA A 392 33.83 4.92 -11.73
N GLU A 393 33.44 6.18 -11.96
CA GLU A 393 34.35 7.33 -11.92
C GLU A 393 34.99 7.51 -10.53
N ILE A 394 34.19 7.47 -9.46
CA ILE A 394 34.66 7.54 -8.07
C ILE A 394 35.62 6.38 -7.75
N GLN A 395 35.29 5.15 -8.15
CA GLN A 395 36.16 3.99 -7.94
C GLN A 395 37.50 4.12 -8.67
N ASN A 396 37.50 4.68 -9.89
CA ASN A 396 38.73 4.98 -10.60
C ASN A 396 39.56 6.07 -9.90
N LEU A 397 38.93 7.11 -9.35
CA LEU A 397 39.61 8.13 -8.55
C LEU A 397 40.24 7.54 -7.29
N ILE A 398 39.54 6.66 -6.57
CA ILE A 398 40.07 5.94 -5.39
C ILE A 398 41.26 5.06 -5.76
N LYS A 399 41.17 4.30 -6.87
CA LYS A 399 42.31 3.49 -7.35
C LYS A 399 43.52 4.35 -7.71
N ASN A 400 43.29 5.55 -8.25
CA ASN A 400 44.36 6.48 -8.58
C ASN A 400 44.95 7.15 -7.33
N SER A 401 44.16 7.44 -6.29
CA SER A 401 44.68 7.97 -5.03
C SER A 401 45.51 6.94 -4.26
N ALA A 402 45.14 5.66 -4.28
CA ALA A 402 45.97 4.60 -3.68
C ALA A 402 47.36 4.47 -4.36
N LYS A 403 47.47 4.81 -5.65
CA LYS A 403 48.76 4.91 -6.34
C LYS A 403 49.55 6.16 -5.92
N TYR A 404 48.87 7.23 -5.51
CA TYR A 404 49.50 8.41 -4.92
C TYR A 404 50.08 8.09 -3.54
N ASP A 405 49.35 7.36 -2.69
CA ASP A 405 49.88 6.94 -1.38
C ASP A 405 51.12 6.03 -1.52
N GLN A 406 51.11 5.14 -2.53
CA GLN A 406 52.28 4.33 -2.87
C GLN A 406 53.45 5.15 -3.46
N ALA A 407 53.16 6.28 -4.13
CA ALA A 407 54.17 7.22 -4.57
C ALA A 407 54.74 8.02 -3.39
N GLU A 408 53.90 8.37 -2.41
CA GLU A 408 54.29 9.06 -1.19
C GLU A 408 55.20 8.19 -0.31
N GLU A 409 54.94 6.88 -0.20
CA GLU A 409 55.87 5.92 0.43
C GLU A 409 57.21 5.84 -0.30
N LYS A 410 57.21 5.85 -1.65
CA LYS A 410 58.45 5.85 -2.45
C LYS A 410 59.23 7.15 -2.28
N ILE A 411 58.54 8.30 -2.24
CA ILE A 411 59.15 9.60 -1.99
C ILE A 411 59.73 9.65 -0.57
N ALA A 412 59.02 9.12 0.43
CA ALA A 412 59.53 9.05 1.81
C ALA A 412 60.76 8.12 1.92
N SER A 413 60.75 6.97 1.24
CA SER A 413 61.90 6.06 1.14
C SER A 413 63.10 6.73 0.45
N GLN A 414 62.87 7.42 -0.67
CA GLN A 414 63.91 8.16 -1.38
C GLN A 414 64.44 9.35 -0.56
N ALA A 415 63.57 10.05 0.19
CA ALA A 415 63.98 11.13 1.08
C ALA A 415 64.86 10.61 2.24
N ALA A 416 64.56 9.42 2.77
CA ALA A 416 65.39 8.76 3.77
C ALA A 416 66.76 8.35 3.19
N GLU A 417 66.80 7.84 1.95
CA GLU A 417 68.03 7.50 1.24
C GLU A 417 68.88 8.76 0.93
N ILE A 418 68.25 9.87 0.55
CA ILE A 418 68.90 11.18 0.37
C ILE A 418 69.48 11.69 1.70
N GLN A 419 68.79 11.51 2.82
CA GLN A 419 69.30 11.86 4.15
C GLN A 419 70.54 11.03 4.51
N GLN A 420 70.52 9.72 4.24
CA GLN A 420 71.69 8.86 4.43
C GLN A 420 72.87 9.26 3.54
N LEU A 421 72.63 9.58 2.27
CA LEU A 421 73.65 10.07 1.36
C LEU A 421 74.24 11.41 1.82
N LYS A 422 73.40 12.35 2.31
CA LYS A 422 73.87 13.60 2.91
C LYS A 422 74.77 13.36 4.13
N SER A 423 74.39 12.44 5.02
CA SER A 423 75.22 12.02 6.16
C SER A 423 76.56 11.43 5.71
N TRP A 424 76.54 10.58 4.68
CA TRP A 424 77.75 9.95 4.14
C TRP A 424 78.70 10.97 3.50
N ILE A 425 78.17 11.91 2.71
CA ILE A 425 78.93 13.03 2.13
C ILE A 425 79.54 13.89 3.26
N THR A 426 78.76 14.22 4.30
CA THR A 426 79.26 15.01 5.43
C THR A 426 80.44 14.32 6.11
N ASN A 427 80.35 13.01 6.35
CA ASN A 427 81.45 12.23 6.92
C ASN A 427 82.68 12.18 6.00
N LEU A 428 82.49 11.96 4.70
CA LEU A 428 83.58 11.97 3.72
C LEU A 428 84.29 13.33 3.63
N THR A 429 83.54 14.43 3.62
CA THR A 429 84.09 15.79 3.63
C THR A 429 84.90 16.04 4.89
N THR A 430 84.39 15.60 6.05
CA THR A 430 85.09 15.71 7.34
C THR A 430 86.38 14.88 7.37
N MET A 431 86.39 13.71 6.72
CA MET A 431 87.57 12.85 6.59
C MET A 431 88.58 13.36 5.56
N SER A 432 88.14 13.98 4.46
CA SER A 432 89.05 14.46 3.39
C SER A 432 89.95 15.62 3.85
N HIS A 433 89.52 16.36 4.88
CA HIS A 433 90.29 17.42 5.53
C HIS A 433 91.54 16.91 6.28
N VAL A 434 91.71 15.58 6.42
CA VAL A 434 92.84 15.00 7.16
C VAL A 434 94.03 14.65 6.25
N GLN A 435 93.87 14.50 4.93
CA GLN A 435 94.97 14.32 3.94
C GLN A 435 94.37 14.07 2.55
N SER A 436 94.28 15.07 1.65
CA SER A 436 93.93 14.77 0.25
C SER A 436 94.42 15.80 -0.77
N ASP A 437 94.66 15.29 -1.98
CA ASP A 437 95.26 15.91 -3.16
C ASP A 437 94.32 16.98 -3.79
N PRO A 438 94.74 18.26 -3.90
CA PRO A 438 93.87 19.39 -4.26
C PRO A 438 93.09 19.23 -5.57
N VAL A 439 93.65 18.51 -6.55
CA VAL A 439 93.04 18.35 -7.88
C VAL A 439 91.80 17.45 -7.83
N ARG A 440 91.79 16.42 -6.97
CA ARG A 440 90.64 15.54 -6.79
C ARG A 440 89.49 16.23 -6.07
N LEU A 441 89.82 17.13 -5.13
CA LEU A 441 88.85 17.88 -4.35
C LEU A 441 88.08 18.87 -5.23
N LEU A 442 88.79 19.59 -6.11
CA LEU A 442 88.19 20.50 -7.09
C LEU A 442 87.26 19.77 -8.07
N ASN A 443 87.60 18.54 -8.47
CA ASN A 443 86.78 17.77 -9.40
C ASN A 443 85.49 17.23 -8.73
N MET A 444 85.56 16.88 -7.45
CA MET A 444 84.39 16.51 -6.64
C MET A 444 83.47 17.72 -6.38
N GLU A 445 84.02 18.89 -6.11
CA GLU A 445 83.24 20.12 -5.96
C GLU A 445 82.47 20.48 -7.25
N ASN A 446 83.10 20.34 -8.42
CA ASN A 446 82.45 20.58 -9.70
C ASN A 446 81.33 19.57 -10.01
N GLU A 447 81.52 18.28 -9.70
CA GLU A 447 80.47 17.26 -9.85
C GLU A 447 79.32 17.50 -8.86
N MET A 448 79.60 17.87 -7.59
CA MET A 448 78.56 18.23 -6.63
C MET A 448 77.74 19.44 -7.09
N ALA A 449 78.39 20.48 -7.61
CA ALA A 449 77.69 21.65 -8.14
C ALA A 449 76.78 21.27 -9.32
N ARG A 450 77.23 20.37 -10.20
CA ARG A 450 76.44 19.87 -11.34
C ARG A 450 75.22 19.06 -10.88
N VAL A 451 75.40 18.13 -9.94
CA VAL A 451 74.30 17.33 -9.38
C VAL A 451 73.30 18.22 -8.64
N SER A 452 73.78 19.21 -7.89
CA SER A 452 72.91 20.16 -7.18
C SER A 452 72.09 21.01 -8.15
N LEU A 453 72.64 21.42 -9.30
CA LEU A 453 71.88 22.11 -10.35
C LEU A 453 70.83 21.22 -11.01
N GLN A 454 71.15 19.95 -11.27
CA GLN A 454 70.20 18.99 -11.85
C GLN A 454 69.05 18.68 -10.90
N LEU A 455 69.33 18.53 -9.61
CA LEU A 455 68.30 18.29 -8.59
C LEU A 455 67.34 19.47 -8.48
N ASN A 456 67.86 20.70 -8.43
CA ASN A 456 67.02 21.90 -8.39
C ASN A 456 66.14 22.04 -9.64
N ALA A 457 66.69 21.75 -10.83
CA ALA A 457 65.91 21.81 -12.07
C ALA A 457 64.80 20.75 -12.13
N PHE A 458 65.05 19.56 -11.56
CA PHE A 458 64.05 18.50 -11.46
C PHE A 458 62.92 18.87 -10.49
N GLU A 459 63.26 19.32 -9.27
CA GLU A 459 62.29 19.79 -8.28
C GLU A 459 61.44 20.94 -8.83
N GLU A 460 62.04 21.91 -9.53
CA GLU A 460 61.30 23.04 -10.11
C GLU A 460 60.32 22.60 -11.21
N ALA A 461 60.68 21.60 -12.01
CA ALA A 461 59.81 21.05 -13.05
C ALA A 461 58.63 20.26 -12.46
N GLU A 462 58.86 19.53 -11.37
CA GLU A 462 57.83 18.75 -10.68
C GLU A 462 56.85 19.67 -9.92
N LEU A 463 57.36 20.70 -9.26
CA LEU A 463 56.56 21.78 -8.66
C LEU A 463 55.67 22.49 -9.70
N LYS A 464 56.19 22.78 -10.90
CA LYS A 464 55.39 23.39 -11.98
C LYS A 464 54.25 22.49 -12.43
N LYS A 465 54.47 21.18 -12.54
CA LYS A 465 53.41 20.22 -12.89
C LYS A 465 52.33 20.15 -11.82
N GLU A 466 52.72 20.12 -10.55
CA GLU A 466 51.76 20.05 -9.44
C GLU A 466 50.95 21.33 -9.31
N ILE A 467 51.56 22.50 -9.48
CA ILE A 467 50.86 23.80 -9.51
C ILE A 467 49.81 23.82 -10.63
N GLN A 468 50.15 23.30 -11.82
CA GLN A 468 49.21 23.24 -12.93
C GLN A 468 48.05 22.28 -12.66
N ARG A 469 48.32 21.10 -12.08
CA ARG A 469 47.28 20.13 -11.67
C ARG A 469 46.32 20.74 -10.64
N LEU A 470 46.86 21.43 -9.63
CA LEU A 470 46.05 22.11 -8.61
C LEU A 470 45.19 23.24 -9.20
N LYS A 471 45.70 23.94 -10.22
CA LYS A 471 44.95 24.97 -10.93
C LYS A 471 43.73 24.39 -11.65
N GLU A 472 43.90 23.27 -12.34
CA GLU A 472 42.81 22.57 -13.04
C GLU A 472 41.76 22.00 -12.07
N GLN A 473 42.20 21.41 -10.95
CA GLN A 473 41.29 20.95 -9.89
C GLN A 473 40.48 22.09 -9.27
N LYS A 474 41.12 23.24 -9.04
CA LYS A 474 40.44 24.44 -8.54
C LYS A 474 39.34 24.90 -9.50
N GLU A 475 39.62 24.93 -10.80
CA GLU A 475 38.68 25.37 -11.82
C GLU A 475 37.48 24.41 -11.94
N GLN A 476 37.70 23.10 -11.85
CA GLN A 476 36.63 22.11 -11.78
C GLN A 476 35.74 22.28 -10.53
N LEU A 477 36.35 22.49 -9.36
CA LEU A 477 35.61 22.75 -8.12
C LEU A 477 34.76 24.01 -8.21
N GLU A 478 35.26 25.05 -8.86
CA GLU A 478 34.55 26.32 -9.04
C GLU A 478 33.32 26.15 -9.96
N MET A 479 33.44 25.36 -11.04
CA MET A 479 32.31 24.99 -11.88
C MET A 479 31.26 24.16 -11.13
N MET A 480 31.68 23.17 -10.32
CA MET A 480 30.76 22.38 -9.49
C MET A 480 30.03 23.26 -8.47
N LEU A 481 30.72 24.22 -7.86
CA LEU A 481 30.12 25.15 -6.91
C LEU A 481 29.05 26.03 -7.57
N GLN A 482 29.29 26.51 -8.80
CA GLN A 482 28.30 27.28 -9.56
C GLN A 482 27.08 26.43 -9.95
N SER A 483 27.30 25.18 -10.39
CA SER A 483 26.21 24.24 -10.69
C SER A 483 25.37 23.94 -9.45
N LYS A 484 26.02 23.69 -8.30
CA LYS A 484 25.34 23.48 -7.01
C LYS A 484 24.47 24.68 -6.62
N LYS A 485 24.98 25.91 -6.74
CA LYS A 485 24.19 27.13 -6.46
C LYS A 485 22.94 27.22 -7.34
N LYS A 486 23.06 26.88 -8.63
CA LYS A 486 21.91 26.88 -9.56
C LYS A 486 20.85 25.86 -9.14
N LEU A 487 21.27 24.66 -8.72
CA LEU A 487 20.36 23.64 -8.20
C LEU A 487 19.69 24.08 -6.89
N GLU A 488 20.42 24.70 -5.97
CA GLU A 488 19.84 25.24 -4.73
C GLU A 488 18.78 26.30 -5.00
N GLU A 489 18.97 27.17 -6.01
CA GLU A 489 17.98 28.17 -6.43
C GLU A 489 16.71 27.50 -6.99
N GLN A 490 16.87 26.49 -7.86
CA GLN A 490 15.75 25.73 -8.43
C GLN A 490 14.94 25.00 -7.34
N VAL A 491 15.62 24.40 -6.36
CA VAL A 491 14.96 23.74 -5.22
C VAL A 491 14.17 24.73 -4.38
N LYS A 492 14.71 25.94 -4.13
CA LYS A 492 13.96 27.00 -3.42
C LYS A 492 12.70 27.42 -4.16
N GLU A 493 12.75 27.57 -5.48
CA GLU A 493 11.57 27.94 -6.26
C GLU A 493 10.52 26.80 -6.25
N ALA A 494 10.95 25.55 -6.35
CA ALA A 494 10.05 24.40 -6.24
C ALA A 494 9.34 24.36 -4.87
N TYR A 495 10.06 24.59 -3.77
CA TYR A 495 9.45 24.65 -2.43
C TYR A 495 8.44 25.80 -2.30
N LYS A 496 8.69 26.94 -2.93
CA LYS A 496 7.77 28.07 -2.97
C LYS A 496 6.49 27.71 -3.73
N MET A 497 6.60 27.07 -4.89
CA MET A 497 5.44 26.57 -5.65
C MET A 497 4.61 25.55 -4.86
N ILE A 498 5.26 24.61 -4.16
CA ILE A 498 4.59 23.63 -3.29
C ILE A 498 3.79 24.34 -2.19
N ALA A 499 4.35 25.39 -1.58
CA ALA A 499 3.67 26.16 -0.55
C ALA A 499 2.43 26.90 -1.11
N GLU A 500 2.53 27.48 -2.31
CA GLU A 500 1.40 28.14 -2.99
C GLU A 500 0.28 27.15 -3.32
N LEU A 501 0.62 25.96 -3.82
CA LEU A 501 -0.35 24.88 -4.07
C LEU A 501 -1.02 24.40 -2.78
N GLY A 502 -0.28 24.31 -1.68
CA GLY A 502 -0.81 23.96 -0.37
C GLY A 502 -1.88 24.97 0.12
N LEU A 503 -1.65 26.27 -0.09
CA LEU A 503 -2.62 27.31 0.24
C LEU A 503 -3.88 27.21 -0.64
N TYR A 504 -3.71 26.97 -1.93
CA TYR A 504 -4.84 26.82 -2.86
C TYR A 504 -5.71 25.59 -2.54
N LEU A 505 -5.07 24.43 -2.27
CA LEU A 505 -5.79 23.22 -1.86
C LEU A 505 -6.57 23.43 -0.57
N LYS A 506 -6.00 24.17 0.39
CA LYS A 506 -6.71 24.55 1.61
C LYS A 506 -7.95 25.40 1.31
N GLU A 507 -7.83 26.41 0.44
CA GLU A 507 -8.97 27.24 0.03
C GLU A 507 -10.08 26.42 -0.65
N VAL A 508 -9.71 25.48 -1.53
CA VAL A 508 -10.66 24.58 -2.19
C VAL A 508 -11.34 23.68 -1.15
N ASN A 509 -10.59 23.14 -0.19
CA ASN A 509 -11.14 22.28 0.85
C ASN A 509 -12.12 23.05 1.76
N ASP A 510 -11.77 24.27 2.17
CA ASP A 510 -12.65 25.14 2.97
C ASP A 510 -13.97 25.46 2.22
N LYS A 511 -13.91 25.67 0.88
CA LYS A 511 -15.09 25.83 0.03
C LYS A 511 -15.95 24.58 -0.04
N VAL A 512 -15.33 23.40 -0.15
CA VAL A 512 -16.05 22.12 -0.16
C VAL A 512 -16.74 21.87 1.17
N GLU A 513 -16.07 22.16 2.29
CA GLU A 513 -16.63 22.02 3.63
C GLU A 513 -17.82 22.96 3.85
N THR A 514 -17.70 24.24 3.45
CA THR A 514 -18.83 25.18 3.51
C THR A 514 -20.01 24.76 2.63
N MET A 515 -19.76 24.25 1.42
CA MET A 515 -20.82 23.71 0.56
C MET A 515 -21.48 22.48 1.18
N THR A 516 -20.69 21.59 1.78
CA THR A 516 -21.19 20.37 2.43
C THR A 516 -22.09 20.71 3.61
N LYS A 517 -21.66 21.65 4.46
CA LYS A 517 -22.47 22.15 5.58
C LYS A 517 -23.78 22.79 5.11
N ARG A 518 -23.73 23.64 4.07
CA ARG A 518 -24.95 24.23 3.46
C ARG A 518 -25.91 23.14 2.96
N ASN A 519 -25.40 22.09 2.34
CA ASN A 519 -26.23 20.99 1.86
C ASN A 519 -26.88 20.20 3.01
N GLN A 520 -26.15 19.97 4.10
CA GLN A 520 -26.71 19.35 5.31
C GLN A 520 -27.83 20.22 5.91
N GLU A 521 -27.60 21.53 6.07
CA GLU A 521 -28.62 22.47 6.56
C GLU A 521 -29.88 22.48 5.67
N GLN A 522 -29.71 22.53 4.35
CA GLN A 522 -30.84 22.46 3.40
C GLN A 522 -31.57 21.11 3.46
N SER A 523 -30.86 20.00 3.71
CA SER A 523 -31.48 18.68 3.85
C SER A 523 -32.34 18.61 5.11
N VAL A 524 -31.87 19.16 6.22
CA VAL A 524 -32.65 19.24 7.47
C VAL A 524 -33.89 20.11 7.30
N GLU A 525 -33.75 21.28 6.66
CA GLU A 525 -34.89 22.17 6.35
C GLU A 525 -35.93 21.46 5.46
N LEU A 526 -35.48 20.66 4.49
CA LEU A 526 -36.36 19.84 3.64
C LEU A 526 -37.08 18.76 4.43
N GLU A 527 -36.41 18.03 5.32
CA GLU A 527 -37.05 17.03 6.20
C GLU A 527 -38.12 17.66 7.10
N GLU A 528 -37.87 18.86 7.62
CA GLU A 528 -38.83 19.59 8.45
C GLU A 528 -40.05 20.07 7.63
N GLN A 529 -39.84 20.53 6.39
CA GLN A 529 -40.93 20.87 5.48
C GLN A 529 -41.77 19.65 5.06
N VAL A 530 -41.16 18.47 4.92
CA VAL A 530 -41.86 17.20 4.65
C VAL A 530 -42.72 16.78 5.84
N LYS A 531 -42.20 16.86 7.06
CA LYS A 531 -42.95 16.56 8.29
C LYS A 531 -44.18 17.47 8.45
N ASN A 532 -44.13 18.69 7.92
CA ASN A 532 -45.22 19.68 7.98
C ASN A 532 -46.27 19.56 6.85
N GLY A 533 -46.27 18.48 6.05
CA GLY A 533 -47.41 18.11 5.18
C GLY A 533 -47.61 18.92 3.89
N LYS A 534 -46.63 19.72 3.44
CA LYS A 534 -46.70 20.48 2.17
C LYS A 534 -46.14 19.68 0.97
N LYS A 535 -47.02 18.88 0.34
CA LYS A 535 -47.02 18.32 -1.03
C LYS A 535 -45.67 18.05 -1.75
N GLU A 536 -45.44 16.77 -2.08
CA GLU A 536 -44.44 16.14 -2.97
C GLU A 536 -43.98 16.93 -4.22
N LYS A 537 -44.84 17.76 -4.81
CA LYS A 537 -44.54 18.52 -6.04
C LYS A 537 -43.48 19.61 -5.85
N LYS A 538 -43.34 20.16 -4.63
CA LYS A 538 -42.24 21.09 -4.30
C LYS A 538 -40.92 20.36 -4.07
N LEU A 539 -40.97 19.18 -3.46
CA LEU A 539 -39.80 18.34 -3.19
C LEU A 539 -39.07 17.96 -4.48
N SER A 540 -39.81 17.50 -5.50
CA SER A 540 -39.23 17.15 -6.81
C SER A 540 -38.56 18.34 -7.51
N LYS A 541 -39.09 19.56 -7.32
CA LYS A 541 -38.53 20.79 -7.91
C LYS A 541 -37.25 21.24 -7.20
N ILE A 542 -37.18 21.09 -5.87
CA ILE A 542 -36.00 21.41 -5.08
C ILE A 542 -34.88 20.40 -5.31
N ILE A 543 -35.19 19.10 -5.35
CA ILE A 543 -34.23 18.04 -5.68
C ILE A 543 -33.64 18.25 -7.09
N ALA A 544 -34.47 18.64 -8.08
CA ALA A 544 -34.00 18.95 -9.43
C ALA A 544 -33.12 20.22 -9.48
N GLN A 545 -33.43 21.26 -8.69
CA GLN A 545 -32.60 22.47 -8.59
C GLN A 545 -31.26 22.20 -7.90
N GLN A 546 -31.25 21.43 -6.80
CA GLN A 546 -30.01 21.06 -6.09
C GLN A 546 -29.12 20.16 -6.95
N ALA A 547 -29.69 19.17 -7.66
CA ALA A 547 -28.94 18.32 -8.57
C ALA A 547 -28.32 19.10 -9.74
N ALA A 548 -29.01 20.12 -10.26
CA ALA A 548 -28.47 20.99 -11.32
C ALA A 548 -27.38 21.95 -10.78
N GLY A 549 -27.57 22.50 -9.57
CA GLY A 549 -26.60 23.39 -8.92
C GLY A 549 -25.29 22.67 -8.57
N LEU A 550 -25.37 21.49 -7.97
CA LEU A 550 -24.20 20.65 -7.66
C LEU A 550 -23.44 20.25 -8.93
N LYS A 551 -24.16 19.90 -9.99
CA LYS A 551 -23.54 19.44 -11.25
C LYS A 551 -22.76 20.56 -11.96
N ASN A 552 -23.26 21.80 -11.94
CA ASN A 552 -22.57 22.92 -12.56
C ASN A 552 -21.43 23.43 -11.67
N SER A 553 -21.64 23.56 -10.36
CA SER A 553 -20.60 24.03 -9.42
C SER A 553 -19.41 23.07 -9.34
N VAL A 554 -19.63 21.76 -9.26
CA VAL A 554 -18.53 20.78 -9.25
C VAL A 554 -17.78 20.79 -10.58
N LYS A 555 -18.51 20.91 -11.70
CA LYS A 555 -17.89 20.97 -13.03
C LYS A 555 -17.03 22.22 -13.21
N ASP A 556 -17.49 23.38 -12.77
CA ASP A 556 -16.75 24.63 -12.88
C ASP A 556 -15.49 24.62 -11.99
N THR A 557 -15.59 24.01 -10.79
CA THR A 557 -14.44 23.86 -9.87
C THR A 557 -13.42 22.87 -10.42
N VAL A 558 -13.86 21.74 -11.00
CA VAL A 558 -12.98 20.76 -11.66
C VAL A 558 -12.29 21.38 -12.88
N ASN A 559 -13.02 22.13 -13.72
CA ASN A 559 -12.42 22.81 -14.87
C ASN A 559 -11.36 23.84 -14.44
N ALA A 560 -11.62 24.62 -13.39
CA ALA A 560 -10.65 25.57 -12.86
C ALA A 560 -9.39 24.90 -12.30
N LEU A 561 -9.55 23.78 -11.58
CA LEU A 561 -8.43 22.94 -11.13
C LEU A 561 -7.61 22.39 -12.30
N GLN A 562 -8.28 21.94 -13.36
CA GLN A 562 -7.65 21.35 -14.52
C GLN A 562 -6.87 22.37 -15.35
N GLU A 563 -7.36 23.61 -15.45
CA GLU A 563 -6.69 24.70 -16.14
C GLU A 563 -5.46 25.22 -15.36
N GLN A 564 -5.53 25.26 -14.03
CA GLN A 564 -4.36 25.59 -13.20
C GLN A 564 -3.29 24.50 -13.22
N LEU A 565 -3.68 23.22 -13.17
CA LEU A 565 -2.76 22.09 -13.33
C LEU A 565 -2.04 22.13 -14.68
N ALA A 566 -2.76 22.44 -15.76
CA ALA A 566 -2.18 22.56 -17.09
C ALA A 566 -1.15 23.71 -17.20
N LYS A 567 -1.41 24.85 -16.53
CA LYS A 567 -0.44 25.95 -16.43
C LYS A 567 0.82 25.54 -15.68
N LEU A 568 0.64 24.87 -14.54
CA LEU A 568 1.74 24.43 -13.68
C LEU A 568 2.66 23.42 -14.40
N VAL A 569 2.07 22.46 -15.12
CA VAL A 569 2.83 21.49 -15.92
C VAL A 569 3.68 22.20 -16.98
N ASN A 570 3.13 23.21 -17.67
CA ASN A 570 3.89 23.97 -18.67
C ASN A 570 5.03 24.79 -18.06
N GLU A 571 4.89 25.31 -16.84
CA GLU A 571 5.96 26.06 -16.15
C GLU A 571 7.09 25.15 -15.64
N ILE A 572 6.80 23.89 -15.30
CA ILE A 572 7.82 22.91 -14.88
C ILE A 572 8.58 22.32 -16.07
N THR A 573 7.99 22.31 -17.27
CA THR A 573 8.56 21.69 -18.46
C THR A 573 9.46 22.64 -19.28
N LEU A 574 9.54 23.92 -18.90
CA LEU A 574 10.38 24.97 -19.50
C LEU A 574 11.59 25.27 -18.61
#